data_AF-A0A6N9DKX2-F1
#
_entry.id   AF-A0A6N9DKX2-F1
#
_cell.length_a   1.000
_cell.length_b   1.000
_cell.length_c   1.000
_cell.angle_alpha   90.00
_cell.angle_beta   90.00
_cell.angle_gamma   90.00
#
_symmetry.space_group_name_H-M   'P 1'
#
loop_
_entity.id
_entity.type
_entity.pdbx_description
1 polymer ?
#
loop_
_entity_poly.entity_id
_entity_poly.type
_entity_poly.pdbx_seq_one_letter_code
_entity_poly.pdbx_strand_id
1 'polypeptide(L)'
;MCKVQIVISALVLVLILTACGSETVEPPTVTPESEPLVPTATSPPEVEATQPKPTQPPEPTPTPAATEPPTPTEEPVAATAPERDLDIVTLLPFDGIPAIDNPHFFPDLETANMFYNDGELVLGVEIDGDARAYSVPLLSSHEIVNDVVGGKPIAVTW
;
A
#
# COMPACT_ATOMS: atom_id res chain seq x y z
N MET A 1 26.00 -30.01 37.71
CA MET A 1 25.87 -28.88 36.78
C MET A 1 26.78 -27.66 37.05
N CYS A 2 27.43 -27.48 38.22
CA CYS A 2 28.24 -26.27 38.49
C CYS A 2 29.62 -26.22 37.77
N LYS A 3 30.19 -27.38 37.39
CA LYS A 3 31.54 -27.46 36.79
C LYS A 3 31.60 -27.14 35.29
N VAL A 4 30.50 -27.27 34.55
CA VAL A 4 30.47 -27.01 33.10
C VAL A 4 30.35 -25.50 32.80
N GLN A 5 29.64 -24.75 33.65
CA GLN A 5 29.46 -23.30 33.50
C GLN A 5 30.78 -22.52 33.67
N ILE A 6 31.69 -23.00 34.53
CA ILE A 6 32.98 -22.35 34.80
C ILE A 6 33.97 -22.51 33.63
N VAL A 7 33.95 -23.67 32.96
CA VAL A 7 34.87 -23.95 31.84
C VAL A 7 34.49 -23.16 30.58
N ILE A 8 33.20 -22.96 30.34
CA ILE A 8 32.72 -22.17 29.18
C ILE A 8 33.02 -20.68 29.37
N SER A 9 32.93 -20.16 30.60
CA SER A 9 33.24 -18.75 30.88
C SER A 9 34.75 -18.43 30.76
N ALA A 10 35.62 -19.38 31.11
CA ALA A 10 37.06 -19.22 30.95
C ALA A 10 37.53 -19.30 29.48
N LEU A 11 36.85 -20.11 28.65
CA LEU A 11 37.21 -20.25 27.22
C LEU A 11 36.79 -19.01 26.40
N VAL A 12 35.68 -18.36 26.76
CA VAL A 12 35.20 -17.13 26.10
C VAL A 12 36.06 -15.92 26.49
N LEU A 13 36.60 -15.87 27.71
CA LEU A 13 37.44 -14.74 28.16
C LEU A 13 38.85 -14.74 27.52
N VAL A 14 39.38 -15.88 27.09
CA VAL A 14 40.70 -15.98 26.42
C VAL A 14 40.63 -15.60 24.93
N LEU A 15 39.44 -15.71 24.30
CA LEU A 15 39.25 -15.34 22.90
C LEU A 15 39.11 -13.82 22.64
N ILE A 16 39.00 -12.98 23.68
CA ILE A 16 38.76 -11.53 23.54
C ILE A 16 40.06 -10.70 23.63
N LEU A 17 41.23 -11.30 23.87
CA LEU A 17 42.48 -10.56 24.18
C LEU A 17 43.53 -10.45 23.06
N THR A 18 43.23 -10.78 21.80
CA THR A 18 44.20 -10.60 20.69
C THR A 18 43.57 -10.08 19.41
N ALA A 19 43.25 -8.79 19.39
CA ALA A 19 43.13 -8.01 18.15
C ALA A 19 43.30 -6.50 18.44
N CYS A 20 44.49 -6.10 18.87
CA CYS A 20 44.91 -4.70 18.77
C CYS A 20 45.87 -4.61 17.56
N GLY A 21 45.28 -4.57 16.36
CA GLY A 21 45.98 -4.18 15.15
C GLY A 21 45.61 -2.74 14.82
N SER A 22 46.50 -1.80 15.12
CA SER A 22 46.37 -0.41 14.66
C SER A 22 46.82 -0.34 13.21
N GLU A 23 45.91 -0.49 12.27
CA GLU A 23 46.12 -0.04 10.90
C GLU A 23 45.75 1.44 10.82
N THR A 24 46.77 2.29 10.73
CA THR A 24 46.62 3.70 10.37
C THR A 24 46.24 3.76 8.88
N VAL A 25 44.94 3.81 8.61
CA VAL A 25 44.40 4.14 7.30
C VAL A 25 44.55 5.64 7.10
N GLU A 26 45.44 6.05 6.20
CA GLU A 26 45.51 7.43 5.73
C GLU A 26 44.16 7.83 5.09
N PRO A 27 43.63 9.03 5.38
CA PRO A 27 42.41 9.49 4.74
C PRO A 27 42.66 9.68 3.24
N PRO A 28 41.74 9.27 2.36
CA PRO A 28 41.89 9.57 0.95
C PRO A 28 41.85 11.09 0.74
N THR A 29 42.83 11.59 -0.01
CA THR A 29 42.82 12.95 -0.55
C THR A 29 41.54 13.14 -1.37
N VAL A 30 40.60 13.88 -0.79
CA VAL A 30 39.39 14.33 -1.49
C VAL A 30 39.85 15.34 -2.55
N THR A 31 39.99 14.84 -3.76
CA THR A 31 40.02 15.70 -4.95
C THR A 31 38.62 16.31 -5.05
N PRO A 32 38.46 17.64 -5.19
CA PRO A 32 37.15 18.21 -5.44
C PRO A 32 36.68 17.72 -6.81
N GLU A 33 35.85 16.69 -6.80
CA GLU A 33 35.13 16.21 -7.96
C GLU A 33 34.23 17.35 -8.44
N SER A 34 34.37 17.66 -9.72
CA SER A 34 33.70 18.75 -10.39
C SER A 34 32.19 18.55 -10.26
N GLU A 35 31.49 19.62 -9.90
CA GLU A 35 30.03 19.66 -9.76
C GLU A 35 29.35 18.90 -10.91
N PRO A 36 28.49 17.91 -10.63
CA PRO A 36 27.65 17.36 -11.69
C PRO A 36 26.74 18.49 -12.14
N LEU A 37 26.88 18.88 -13.40
CA LEU A 37 25.95 19.75 -14.10
C LEU A 37 24.54 19.24 -13.81
N VAL A 38 23.79 20.01 -13.03
CA VAL A 38 22.35 19.86 -12.87
C VAL A 38 21.79 19.71 -14.28
N PRO A 39 21.18 18.57 -14.66
CA PRO A 39 20.41 18.57 -15.89
C PRO A 39 19.29 19.58 -15.63
N THR A 40 19.34 20.70 -16.36
CA THR A 40 18.21 21.59 -16.49
C THR A 40 17.01 20.69 -16.79
N ALA A 41 16.08 20.63 -15.84
CA ALA A 41 14.78 20.05 -16.05
C ALA A 41 14.16 20.83 -17.21
N THR A 42 14.39 20.31 -18.42
CA THR A 42 13.60 20.66 -19.58
C THR A 42 12.25 20.06 -19.25
N SER A 43 11.33 20.92 -18.81
CA SER A 43 9.92 20.58 -18.72
C SER A 43 9.57 19.78 -19.99
N PRO A 44 8.96 18.59 -19.86
CA PRO A 44 8.35 17.95 -21.03
C PRO A 44 7.51 19.01 -21.74
N PRO A 45 7.50 19.08 -23.08
CA PRO A 45 6.55 19.94 -23.76
C PRO A 45 5.18 19.59 -23.19
N GLU A 46 4.44 20.61 -22.76
CA GLU A 46 3.04 20.47 -22.42
C GLU A 46 2.39 19.80 -23.63
N VAL A 47 2.19 18.49 -23.52
CA VAL A 47 1.39 17.75 -24.46
C VAL A 47 0.02 18.31 -24.18
N GLU A 48 -0.35 19.33 -24.95
CA GLU A 48 -1.70 19.84 -25.06
C GLU A 48 -2.56 18.60 -25.22
N ALA A 49 -3.17 18.19 -24.10
CA ALA A 49 -4.07 17.09 -24.06
C ALA A 49 -5.23 17.54 -24.93
N THR A 50 -5.14 17.19 -26.21
CA THR A 50 -6.28 17.16 -27.11
C THR A 50 -7.16 16.10 -26.48
N GLN A 51 -7.99 16.53 -25.54
CA GLN A 51 -9.04 15.70 -25.00
C GLN A 51 -9.75 15.15 -26.23
N PRO A 52 -9.81 13.82 -26.42
CA PRO A 52 -10.63 13.28 -27.49
C PRO A 52 -12.02 13.89 -27.27
N LYS A 53 -12.50 14.63 -28.27
CA LYS A 53 -13.88 15.13 -28.31
C LYS A 53 -14.77 13.99 -27.81
N PRO A 54 -15.61 14.20 -26.78
CA PRO A 54 -16.46 13.13 -26.27
C PRO A 54 -17.16 12.46 -27.45
N THR A 55 -16.76 11.23 -27.75
CA THR A 55 -17.46 10.41 -28.74
C THR A 55 -18.86 10.29 -28.18
N GLN A 56 -19.83 10.89 -28.88
CA GLN A 56 -21.23 10.73 -28.54
C GLN A 56 -21.48 9.23 -28.33
N PRO A 57 -22.07 8.82 -27.19
CA PRO A 57 -22.41 7.42 -26.97
C PRO A 57 -23.11 6.88 -28.23
N PRO A 58 -22.77 5.67 -28.70
CA PRO A 58 -23.48 5.10 -29.83
C PRO A 58 -24.99 5.21 -29.55
N GLU A 59 -25.75 5.67 -30.55
CA GLU A 59 -27.21 5.71 -30.44
C GLU A 59 -27.69 4.35 -29.91
N PRO A 60 -28.58 4.32 -28.91
CA PRO A 60 -29.03 3.06 -28.34
C PRO A 60 -29.63 2.24 -29.47
N THR A 61 -29.00 1.10 -29.76
CA THR A 61 -29.59 0.03 -30.57
C THR A 61 -31.02 -0.17 -30.08
N PRO A 62 -32.04 -0.26 -30.96
CA PRO A 62 -33.40 -0.50 -30.50
C PRO A 62 -33.41 -1.76 -29.65
N THR A 63 -33.59 -1.56 -28.34
CA THR A 63 -33.76 -2.63 -27.37
C THR A 63 -34.87 -3.54 -27.90
N PRO A 64 -34.61 -4.86 -28.10
CA PRO A 64 -35.71 -5.76 -28.42
C PRO A 64 -36.76 -5.58 -27.33
N ALA A 65 -38.01 -5.33 -27.72
CA ALA A 65 -39.11 -5.06 -26.82
C ALA A 65 -39.00 -6.01 -25.63
N ALA A 66 -38.64 -5.45 -24.47
CA ALA A 66 -38.55 -6.22 -23.25
C ALA A 66 -39.95 -6.80 -23.04
N THR A 67 -40.06 -8.12 -23.06
CA THR A 67 -41.21 -8.79 -22.47
C THR A 67 -41.41 -8.17 -21.10
N GLU A 68 -42.56 -7.53 -20.89
CA GLU A 68 -42.87 -6.92 -19.60
C GLU A 68 -42.59 -7.96 -18.51
N PRO A 69 -41.74 -7.67 -17.52
CA PRO A 69 -41.53 -8.60 -16.43
C PRO A 69 -42.91 -8.89 -15.82
N PRO A 70 -43.21 -10.15 -15.44
CA PRO A 70 -44.50 -10.48 -14.88
C PRO A 70 -44.76 -9.56 -13.69
N THR A 71 -45.91 -8.88 -13.70
CA THR A 71 -46.37 -8.08 -12.57
C THR A 71 -46.23 -8.94 -11.31
N PRO A 72 -45.43 -8.51 -10.30
CA PRO A 72 -45.32 -9.26 -9.08
C PRO A 72 -46.72 -9.42 -8.50
N THR A 73 -47.18 -10.66 -8.32
CA THR A 73 -48.38 -10.94 -7.53
C THR A 73 -48.14 -10.34 -6.14
N GLU A 74 -48.94 -9.34 -5.77
CA GLU A 74 -48.89 -8.71 -4.46
C GLU A 74 -49.34 -9.72 -3.39
N GLU A 75 -48.40 -10.51 -2.87
CA GLU A 75 -48.54 -11.18 -1.59
C GLU A 75 -48.70 -10.10 -0.50
N PRO A 76 -49.59 -10.27 0.49
CA PRO A 76 -49.82 -9.25 1.51
C PRO A 76 -48.53 -8.98 2.28
N VAL A 77 -47.92 -7.83 2.02
CA VAL A 77 -46.74 -7.32 2.73
C VAL A 77 -47.11 -7.20 4.20
N ALA A 78 -46.64 -8.16 5.00
CA ALA A 78 -46.86 -8.18 6.43
C ALA A 78 -46.30 -6.88 7.05
N ALA A 79 -47.19 -6.10 7.68
CA ALA A 79 -46.91 -4.94 8.53
C ALA A 79 -45.71 -4.08 8.09
N THR A 80 -45.95 -3.23 7.10
CA THR A 80 -45.02 -2.19 6.62
C THR A 80 -44.52 -1.34 7.79
N ALA A 81 -43.21 -1.33 8.02
CA ALA A 81 -42.60 -0.33 8.90
C ALA A 81 -42.92 1.08 8.37
N PRO A 82 -43.13 2.10 9.23
CA PRO A 82 -43.40 3.44 8.76
C PRO A 82 -42.25 3.92 7.87
N GLU A 83 -42.58 4.45 6.69
CA GLU A 83 -41.61 5.11 5.82
C GLU A 83 -40.99 6.27 6.58
N ARG A 84 -39.65 6.30 6.60
CA ARG A 84 -38.89 7.32 7.30
C ARG A 84 -38.38 8.30 6.25
N ASP A 85 -38.84 9.55 6.30
CA ASP A 85 -38.21 10.62 5.55
C ASP A 85 -36.85 10.92 6.20
N LEU A 86 -35.78 10.55 5.51
CA LEU A 86 -34.40 10.81 5.92
C LEU A 86 -33.73 11.69 4.87
N ASP A 87 -32.98 12.69 5.33
CA ASP A 87 -32.17 13.53 4.46
C ASP A 87 -30.85 12.82 4.12
N ILE A 88 -30.51 12.75 2.83
CA ILE A 88 -29.18 12.33 2.40
C ILE A 88 -28.23 13.52 2.55
N VAL A 89 -27.25 13.39 3.44
CA VAL A 89 -26.22 14.40 3.67
C VAL A 89 -24.87 13.89 3.19
N THR A 90 -24.24 14.60 2.27
CA THR A 90 -22.88 14.33 1.81
C THR A 90 -21.88 14.89 2.81
N LEU A 91 -21.14 14.01 3.50
CA LEU A 91 -20.15 14.40 4.52
C LEU A 91 -18.78 14.74 3.94
N LEU A 92 -18.38 14.02 2.89
CA LEU A 92 -17.09 14.17 2.23
C LEU A 92 -17.32 14.60 0.77
N PRO A 93 -16.45 15.44 0.21
CA PRO A 93 -16.49 15.73 -1.22
C PRO A 93 -16.23 14.45 -2.04
N PHE A 94 -16.47 14.52 -3.34
CA PHE A 94 -16.00 13.49 -4.26
C PHE A 94 -14.51 13.24 -4.03
N ASP A 95 -14.14 11.96 -3.90
CA ASP A 95 -12.75 11.52 -3.65
C ASP A 95 -12.15 12.04 -2.31
N GLY A 96 -12.99 12.28 -1.31
CA GLY A 96 -12.55 12.74 0.02
C GLY A 96 -11.72 11.73 0.83
N ILE A 97 -11.63 10.47 0.37
CA ILE A 97 -10.78 9.42 0.93
C ILE A 97 -9.97 8.83 -0.24
N PRO A 98 -8.76 9.36 -0.50
CA PRO A 98 -7.99 8.97 -1.67
C PRO A 98 -7.43 7.56 -1.54
N ALA A 99 -7.33 6.87 -2.68
CA ALA A 99 -6.58 5.62 -2.77
C ALA A 99 -5.07 5.86 -2.62
N ILE A 100 -4.36 4.82 -2.20
CA ILE A 100 -2.88 4.79 -2.20
C ILE A 100 -2.43 4.13 -3.50
N ASP A 101 -1.81 4.90 -4.40
CA ASP A 101 -1.36 4.39 -5.71
C ASP A 101 0.11 3.94 -5.76
N ASN A 102 0.92 4.41 -4.80
CA ASN A 102 2.34 4.07 -4.71
C ASN A 102 2.66 3.63 -3.27
N PRO A 103 2.26 2.42 -2.86
CA PRO A 103 2.47 1.96 -1.51
C PRO A 103 3.98 1.80 -1.21
N HIS A 104 4.36 2.21 0.00
CA HIS A 104 5.71 2.02 0.52
C HIS A 104 5.66 1.04 1.68
N PHE A 105 6.57 0.07 1.66
CA PHE A 105 6.70 -0.94 2.70
C PHE A 105 7.96 -0.67 3.52
N PHE A 106 7.90 -1.04 4.80
CA PHE A 106 9.09 -1.01 5.64
C PHE A 106 10.14 -2.00 5.12
N PRO A 107 11.44 -1.65 5.18
CA PRO A 107 12.52 -2.48 4.65
C PRO A 107 12.77 -3.75 5.49
N ASP A 108 12.43 -3.71 6.78
CA ASP A 108 12.64 -4.79 7.73
C ASP A 108 11.61 -4.76 8.87
N LEU A 109 11.55 -5.86 9.61
CA LEU A 109 10.61 -6.05 10.72
C LEU A 109 10.94 -5.17 11.94
N GLU A 110 12.22 -4.89 12.20
CA GLU A 110 12.60 -4.08 13.36
C GLU A 110 12.04 -2.67 13.23
N THR A 111 12.16 -2.08 12.04
CA THR A 111 11.58 -0.78 11.71
C THR A 111 10.05 -0.83 11.77
N ALA A 112 9.42 -1.87 11.21
CA ALA A 112 7.95 -2.00 11.23
C ALA A 112 7.39 -2.07 12.66
N ASN A 113 8.06 -2.80 13.57
CA ASN A 113 7.65 -2.95 14.97
C ASN A 113 7.73 -1.65 15.78
N MET A 114 8.38 -0.59 15.26
CA MET A 114 8.36 0.72 15.89
C MET A 114 7.05 1.48 15.66
N PHE A 115 6.28 1.10 14.62
CA PHE A 115 5.05 1.79 14.20
C PHE A 115 3.79 0.94 14.40
N TYR A 116 3.92 -0.39 14.30
CA TYR A 116 2.80 -1.32 14.41
C TYR A 116 2.81 -2.08 15.73
N ASN A 117 1.62 -2.45 16.19
CA ASN A 117 1.46 -3.28 17.39
C ASN A 117 1.46 -4.77 17.00
N ASP A 118 1.98 -5.64 17.87
CA ASP A 118 2.05 -7.10 17.64
C ASP A 118 0.70 -7.76 17.28
N GLY A 119 -0.42 -7.18 17.74
CA GLY A 119 -1.78 -7.69 17.51
C GLY A 119 -2.54 -6.98 16.39
N GLU A 120 -1.86 -6.16 15.58
CA GLU A 120 -2.50 -5.40 14.53
C GLU A 120 -3.01 -6.31 13.40
N LEU A 121 -4.25 -6.08 12.97
CA LEU A 121 -4.85 -6.85 11.90
C LEU A 121 -4.27 -6.39 10.55
N VAL A 122 -3.85 -7.36 9.75
CA VAL A 122 -3.34 -7.12 8.40
C VAL A 122 -4.04 -8.01 7.40
N LEU A 123 -4.16 -7.53 6.17
CA LEU A 123 -4.43 -8.35 5.00
C LEU A 123 -3.10 -8.82 4.43
N GLY A 124 -2.86 -10.13 4.45
CA GLY A 124 -1.69 -10.75 3.82
C GLY A 124 -2.00 -11.13 2.38
N VAL A 125 -1.15 -10.73 1.45
CA VAL A 125 -1.23 -11.12 0.03
C VAL A 125 0.10 -11.74 -0.38
N GLU A 126 0.05 -12.91 -0.99
CA GLU A 126 1.21 -13.53 -1.63
C GLU A 126 0.85 -13.92 -3.06
N ILE A 127 1.58 -13.39 -4.03
CA ILE A 127 1.42 -13.71 -5.46
C ILE A 127 2.81 -13.93 -6.04
N ASP A 128 3.02 -15.10 -6.66
CA ASP A 128 4.27 -15.48 -7.34
C ASP A 128 5.53 -15.29 -6.46
N GLY A 129 5.39 -15.51 -5.14
CA GLY A 129 6.47 -15.39 -4.14
C GLY A 129 6.72 -13.98 -3.61
N ASP A 130 6.00 -12.96 -4.09
CA ASP A 130 6.01 -11.62 -3.52
C ASP A 130 4.93 -11.53 -2.43
N ALA A 131 5.35 -11.41 -1.18
CA ALA A 131 4.48 -11.35 -0.01
C ALA A 131 4.41 -9.93 0.56
N ARG A 132 3.20 -9.41 0.74
CA ARG A 132 2.90 -8.10 1.29
C ARG A 132 1.92 -8.21 2.45
N ALA A 133 2.00 -7.28 3.40
CA ALA A 133 1.04 -7.12 4.48
C ALA A 133 0.51 -5.69 4.49
N TYR A 134 -0.81 -5.54 4.45
CA TYR A 134 -1.50 -4.25 4.44
C TYR A 134 -2.23 -4.06 5.78
N SER A 135 -1.92 -3.00 6.52
CA SER A 135 -2.57 -2.68 7.79
C SER A 135 -4.05 -2.35 7.58
N VAL A 136 -4.93 -3.05 8.29
CA VAL A 136 -6.38 -2.76 8.29
C VAL A 136 -6.68 -1.37 8.87
N PRO A 137 -6.07 -0.93 9.99
CA PRO A 137 -6.21 0.45 10.45
C PRO A 137 -5.82 1.50 9.41
N LEU A 138 -4.75 1.27 8.64
CA LEU A 138 -4.35 2.17 7.55
C LEU A 138 -5.39 2.20 6.43
N LEU A 139 -5.84 1.01 5.98
CA LEU A 139 -6.89 0.89 4.98
C LEU A 139 -8.24 1.44 5.47
N SER A 140 -8.48 1.51 6.79
CA SER A 140 -9.68 2.17 7.35
C SER A 140 -9.72 3.66 7.05
N SER A 141 -8.56 4.25 6.80
CA SER A 141 -8.40 5.67 6.45
C SER A 141 -8.13 5.89 4.96
N HIS A 142 -7.79 4.83 4.23
CA HIS A 142 -7.44 4.83 2.80
C HIS A 142 -8.02 3.56 2.17
N GLU A 143 -9.33 3.56 1.95
CA GLU A 143 -10.16 2.38 1.66
C GLU A 143 -9.61 1.47 0.54
N ILE A 144 -8.76 1.99 -0.34
CA ILE A 144 -8.16 1.26 -1.45
C ILE A 144 -6.64 1.50 -1.50
N VAL A 145 -5.87 0.43 -1.70
CA VAL A 145 -4.47 0.48 -2.15
C VAL A 145 -4.37 -0.17 -3.52
N ASN A 146 -3.93 0.59 -4.52
CA ASN A 146 -3.59 0.07 -5.84
C ASN A 146 -2.11 -0.33 -5.84
N ASP A 147 -1.83 -1.61 -6.05
CA ASP A 147 -0.48 -2.18 -5.96
C ASP A 147 -0.19 -3.14 -7.13
N VAL A 148 1.08 -3.51 -7.30
CA VAL A 148 1.52 -4.56 -8.21
C VAL A 148 2.30 -5.60 -7.40
N VAL A 149 1.67 -6.75 -7.13
CA VAL A 149 2.28 -7.83 -6.34
C VAL A 149 2.54 -9.03 -7.25
N GLY A 150 3.78 -9.53 -7.23
CA GLY A 150 4.17 -10.64 -8.12
C GLY A 150 4.02 -10.29 -9.61
N GLY A 151 4.10 -8.99 -9.96
CA GLY A 151 3.88 -8.50 -11.32
C GLY A 151 2.41 -8.41 -11.75
N LYS A 152 1.44 -8.66 -10.85
CA LYS A 152 0.01 -8.55 -11.14
C LYS A 152 -0.57 -7.28 -10.49
N PRO A 153 -1.27 -6.41 -11.24
CA PRO A 153 -1.97 -5.28 -10.66
C PRO A 153 -3.14 -5.77 -9.81
N ILE A 154 -3.24 -5.25 -8.59
CA ILE A 154 -4.30 -5.56 -7.63
C ILE A 154 -4.83 -4.28 -7.00
N ALA A 155 -6.09 -4.32 -6.55
CA ALA A 155 -6.66 -3.34 -5.64
C ALA A 155 -6.96 -4.05 -4.32
N VAL A 156 -6.33 -3.60 -3.23
CA VAL A 156 -6.54 -4.14 -1.89
C VAL A 156 -7.57 -3.27 -1.17
N THR A 157 -8.60 -3.91 -0.63
CA THR A 157 -9.72 -3.30 0.12
C THR A 157 -10.12 -4.22 1.27
N TRP A 158 -10.82 -3.70 2.28
CA TRP A 158 -11.23 -4.47 3.47
C TRP A 158 -12.65 -4.13 3.92
#